data_AF-A0A4Q2M4E5-F1
#
_entry.id   AF-A0A4Q2M4E5-F1
#
_cell.length_a   1.000
_cell.length_b   1.000
_cell.length_c   1.000
_cell.angle_alpha   90.00
_cell.angle_beta   90.00
_cell.angle_gamma   90.00
#
_symmetry.space_group_name_H-M   'P 1'
#
loop_
_entity.id
_entity.type
_entity.pdbx_description
1 polymer ?
#
loop_
_entity_poly.entity_id
_entity_poly.type
_entity_poly.pdbx_seq_one_letter_code
_entity_poly.pdbx_strand_id
1 'polypeptide(L)'
;MKEFDPEWYRKLKSDPLNKPMFTEQKMLRIERAQAEGGTKPIRRSYSRALAIAAAALIIVVVVGTAVIPNWTGKLWTGDNGPGVGQTGPGNDPGVKGPDPMPPDSTEPDNQDELDPDDRPEEPQVNLEQQYQLLVPSSWSGNLRDSLPFNTEEIQRITLWNERTQEEYDIPQARLYVISQYLAWLDLETGRAEQDASPQPDYTLRLQAGKTRYAIPYDFPSNTITLGKNAYYASDGVVLMMNSLLGTEGTLANLDGLSEQSRLEMEADETIRVDESHAAPMEALKIDSMDYNDWMNRLQQKMMAESELPFYDSLTMENSTIRTYLQGTVTTLSREVVFASDDYTTPDGIAVGLDGEEVIRRIGEPNLKTDAKWSYLIGDYLKFHLYMENGKVKYMSLTLPS
;
A
#
# COMPACT_ATOMS: atom_id res chain seq x y z
N MET A 1 4.92 0.35 67.28
CA MET A 1 5.52 -0.57 66.29
C MET A 1 5.97 0.28 65.12
N LYS A 2 7.21 0.11 64.64
CA LYS A 2 7.72 0.89 63.49
C LYS A 2 7.17 0.26 62.21
N GLU A 3 6.46 1.04 61.42
CA GLU A 3 5.98 0.62 60.11
C GLU A 3 7.16 0.30 59.20
N PHE A 4 7.18 -0.93 58.71
CA PHE A 4 8.18 -1.43 57.78
C PHE A 4 7.76 -0.99 56.39
N ASP A 5 8.36 0.10 55.91
CA ASP A 5 8.11 0.62 54.57
C ASP A 5 9.07 -0.10 53.58
N PRO A 6 8.59 -1.06 52.76
CA PRO A 6 9.46 -1.93 51.97
C PRO A 6 10.22 -1.17 50.87
N GLU A 7 11.41 -1.64 50.50
CA GLU A 7 12.24 -0.96 49.49
C GLU A 7 11.57 -0.79 48.12
N TRP A 8 10.68 -1.70 47.73
CA TRP A 8 9.91 -1.57 46.48
C TRP A 8 8.96 -0.35 46.51
N TYR A 9 8.44 0.00 47.69
CA TYR A 9 7.56 1.16 47.88
C TYR A 9 8.33 2.47 47.77
N ARG A 10 9.60 2.50 48.21
CA ARG A 10 10.50 3.64 48.00
C ARG A 10 10.86 3.82 46.52
N LYS A 11 11.08 2.73 45.78
CA LYS A 11 11.34 2.78 44.33
C LYS A 11 10.17 3.37 43.53
N LEU A 12 8.93 3.03 43.87
CA LEU A 12 7.73 3.58 43.23
C LEU A 12 7.55 5.08 43.43
N LYS A 13 7.94 5.63 44.59
CA LYS A 13 7.86 7.08 44.85
C LYS A 13 8.96 7.89 44.13
N SER A 14 10.07 7.27 43.74
CA SER A 14 11.20 7.95 43.08
C SER A 14 11.22 7.83 41.55
N ASP A 15 10.27 7.10 40.95
CA ASP A 15 10.25 6.82 39.52
C ASP A 15 9.68 8.02 38.70
N PRO A 16 10.30 8.45 37.57
CA PRO A 16 9.83 9.59 36.77
C PRO A 16 8.41 9.43 36.19
N LEU A 17 7.85 8.23 36.26
CA LEU A 17 6.50 7.87 35.82
C LEU A 17 5.39 8.34 36.77
N ASN A 18 5.74 8.83 37.97
CA ASN A 18 4.79 9.38 38.95
C ASN A 18 4.57 10.91 38.80
N LYS A 19 4.85 11.48 37.63
CA LYS A 19 4.42 12.84 37.32
C LYS A 19 2.92 12.81 36.99
N PRO A 20 2.05 13.59 37.67
CA PRO A 20 0.64 13.65 37.33
C PRO A 20 0.49 14.02 35.85
N MET A 21 -0.13 13.12 35.06
CA MET A 21 -0.24 13.28 33.60
C MET A 21 -1.06 14.51 33.17
N PHE A 22 -1.78 15.11 34.12
CA PHE A 22 -2.54 16.35 33.99
C PHE A 22 -1.99 17.40 34.94
N THR A 23 -0.96 18.14 34.50
CA THR A 23 -0.57 19.37 35.19
C THR A 23 -1.63 20.44 34.96
N GLU A 24 -1.76 21.37 35.91
CA GLU A 24 -2.68 22.52 35.81
C GLU A 24 -2.46 23.32 34.51
N GLN A 25 -1.21 23.40 34.04
CA GLN A 25 -0.87 23.99 32.74
C GLN A 25 -1.43 23.20 31.53
N LYS A 26 -1.52 21.86 31.60
CA LYS A 26 -2.14 21.05 30.54
C LYS A 26 -3.66 21.21 30.52
N MET A 27 -4.29 21.30 31.70
CA MET A 27 -5.73 21.59 31.81
C MET A 27 -6.06 22.98 31.25
N LEU A 28 -5.30 24.02 31.64
CA LEU A 28 -5.46 25.37 31.09
C LEU A 28 -5.24 25.42 29.57
N ARG A 29 -4.40 24.54 29.01
CA ARG A 29 -4.18 24.43 27.56
C ARG A 29 -5.35 23.77 26.84
N ILE A 30 -5.99 22.77 27.46
CA ILE A 30 -7.19 22.10 26.94
C ILE A 30 -8.39 23.05 27.01
N GLU A 31 -8.55 23.76 28.13
CA GLU A 31 -9.62 24.75 28.30
C GLU A 31 -9.48 25.92 27.32
N ARG A 32 -8.25 26.39 27.08
CA ARG A 32 -7.98 27.42 26.06
C ARG A 32 -8.24 26.90 24.64
N ALA A 33 -7.91 25.63 24.36
CA ALA A 33 -8.19 25.01 23.06
C ALA A 33 -9.69 24.78 22.81
N GLN A 34 -10.50 24.54 23.86
CA GLN A 34 -11.96 24.46 23.75
C GLN A 34 -12.62 25.84 23.66
N ALA A 35 -12.07 26.86 24.32
CA ALA A 35 -12.57 28.23 24.24
C ALA A 35 -12.28 28.91 22.89
N GLU A 36 -11.24 28.50 22.17
CA GLU A 36 -10.76 29.16 20.94
C GLU A 36 -11.27 28.54 19.62
N GLY A 37 -12.11 27.50 19.60
CA GLY A 37 -12.50 26.92 18.30
C GLY A 37 -13.59 25.87 18.28
N GLY A 38 -14.85 26.32 18.35
CA GLY A 38 -16.02 25.54 17.93
C GLY A 38 -16.04 25.28 16.41
N THR A 39 -16.39 24.04 16.07
CA THR A 39 -16.91 23.54 14.77
C THR A 39 -16.10 23.84 13.50
N LYS A 40 -15.19 22.92 13.15
CA LYS A 40 -14.91 22.56 11.76
C LYS A 40 -15.03 21.04 11.61
N PRO A 41 -15.68 20.52 10.55
CA PRO A 41 -15.87 19.09 10.36
C PRO A 41 -14.51 18.40 10.23
N ILE A 42 -14.37 17.29 10.95
CA ILE A 42 -13.19 16.44 10.98
C ILE A 42 -13.04 15.80 9.58
N ARG A 43 -12.35 16.49 8.66
CA ARG A 43 -11.68 15.85 7.53
C ARG A 43 -10.43 15.16 8.08
N ARG A 44 -10.57 13.88 8.47
CA ARG A 44 -9.42 13.01 8.75
C ARG A 44 -8.61 12.86 7.47
N SER A 45 -7.54 13.65 7.39
CA SER A 45 -6.24 13.39 6.79
C SER A 45 -6.07 12.11 5.94
N TYR A 46 -6.74 12.03 4.79
CA TYR A 46 -6.33 11.16 3.68
C TYR A 46 -4.94 11.54 3.15
N SER A 47 -4.49 12.78 3.37
CA SER A 47 -3.22 13.29 2.89
C SER A 47 -1.98 12.75 3.61
N ARG A 48 -2.11 12.10 4.78
CA ARG A 48 -0.95 11.54 5.51
C ARG A 48 -0.65 10.09 5.12
N ALA A 49 -1.68 9.26 4.92
CA ALA A 49 -1.50 7.93 4.33
C ALA A 49 -0.97 8.04 2.90
N LEU A 50 -1.44 9.02 2.13
CA LEU A 50 -0.92 9.32 0.78
C LEU A 50 0.51 9.91 0.81
N ALA A 51 0.89 10.68 1.84
CA ALA A 51 2.26 11.20 1.98
C ALA A 51 3.27 10.14 2.45
N ILE A 52 2.85 9.16 3.26
CA ILE A 52 3.71 8.03 3.67
C ILE A 52 3.81 6.99 2.54
N ALA A 53 2.71 6.72 1.83
CA ALA A 53 2.75 5.91 0.61
C ALA A 53 3.54 6.60 -0.53
N ALA A 54 3.50 7.92 -0.64
CA ALA A 54 4.35 8.69 -1.56
C ALA A 54 5.81 8.79 -1.09
N ALA A 55 6.10 8.81 0.21
CA ALA A 55 7.49 8.78 0.70
C ALA A 55 8.17 7.42 0.45
N ALA A 56 7.39 6.34 0.35
CA ALA A 56 7.88 5.02 -0.05
C ALA A 56 7.98 4.82 -1.57
N LEU A 57 7.47 5.74 -2.40
CA LEU A 57 7.40 5.59 -3.87
C LEU A 57 7.77 6.85 -4.68
N ILE A 58 8.10 7.98 -4.05
CA ILE A 58 8.44 9.25 -4.71
C ILE A 58 9.64 9.91 -4.00
N ILE A 59 10.83 9.44 -4.36
CA ILE A 59 11.99 10.29 -4.64
C ILE A 59 12.47 9.75 -5.99
N VAL A 60 12.03 10.29 -7.13
CA VAL A 60 12.80 11.29 -7.89
C VAL A 60 11.88 12.22 -8.66
N VAL A 61 11.91 13.51 -8.33
CA VAL A 61 11.70 14.59 -9.31
C VAL A 61 12.83 15.62 -9.14
N VAL A 62 13.57 15.80 -10.24
CA VAL A 62 14.59 16.82 -10.59
C VAL A 62 16.05 16.65 -10.10
N VAL A 63 16.92 16.13 -10.96
CA VAL A 63 17.97 16.83 -11.77
C VAL A 63 19.03 15.79 -12.14
N GLY A 64 19.23 15.55 -13.44
CA GLY A 64 20.33 14.68 -13.89
C GLY A 64 20.40 14.38 -15.39
N THR A 65 20.15 15.37 -16.25
CA THR A 65 20.56 15.30 -17.65
C THR A 65 22.07 15.14 -17.76
N ALA A 66 22.57 13.92 -18.01
CA ALA A 66 23.75 13.65 -18.82
C ALA A 66 24.08 12.14 -18.87
N VAL A 67 24.12 11.61 -20.09
CA VAL A 67 24.81 10.38 -20.54
C VAL A 67 24.02 9.06 -20.46
N ILE A 68 23.08 8.91 -21.40
CA ILE A 68 23.00 7.68 -22.20
C ILE A 68 22.92 8.10 -23.68
N PRO A 69 23.93 7.80 -24.52
CA PRO A 69 23.88 8.08 -25.94
C PRO A 69 23.20 6.95 -26.72
N ASN A 70 22.44 7.37 -27.72
CA ASN A 70 22.05 6.63 -28.94
C ASN A 70 20.96 5.57 -28.84
N TRP A 71 19.70 5.99 -29.09
CA TRP A 71 18.86 5.36 -30.12
C TRP A 71 17.66 6.27 -30.45
N THR A 72 17.83 7.20 -31.39
CA THR A 72 16.74 7.98 -31.99
C THR A 72 16.77 7.82 -33.50
N GLY A 73 15.68 7.31 -34.06
CA GLY A 73 15.37 7.36 -35.48
C GLY A 73 14.08 8.16 -35.71
N LYS A 74 14.22 9.29 -36.42
CA LYS A 74 13.19 10.10 -37.12
C LYS A 74 12.35 11.11 -36.31
N LEU A 75 12.90 12.33 -36.27
CA LEU A 75 12.13 13.58 -36.32
C LEU A 75 11.54 13.81 -37.73
N TRP A 76 10.30 14.31 -37.79
CA TRP A 76 9.87 15.29 -38.78
C TRP A 76 8.96 16.34 -38.11
N THR A 77 9.42 17.60 -38.16
CA THR A 77 8.74 18.92 -38.23
C THR A 77 7.35 19.13 -37.59
N GLY A 78 7.02 20.23 -36.92
CA GLY A 78 7.66 21.54 -36.79
C GLY A 78 6.73 22.56 -36.08
N ASP A 79 7.32 23.68 -35.68
CA ASP A 79 6.80 25.02 -35.34
C ASP A 79 5.29 25.30 -35.21
N ASN A 80 4.89 25.85 -34.04
CA ASN A 80 4.56 27.28 -33.84
C ASN A 80 3.82 27.50 -32.50
N GLY A 81 4.34 28.39 -31.64
CA GLY A 81 3.51 29.14 -30.66
C GLY A 81 3.02 30.47 -31.27
N PRO A 82 2.61 31.50 -30.49
CA PRO A 82 2.12 31.55 -29.10
C PRO A 82 0.88 32.48 -28.93
N GLY A 83 0.38 32.66 -27.68
CA GLY A 83 -0.51 33.77 -27.28
C GLY A 83 -1.34 33.42 -26.02
N VAL A 84 -1.04 33.87 -24.80
CA VAL A 84 -1.21 35.22 -24.19
C VAL A 84 -2.66 35.74 -24.18
N GLY A 85 -3.22 35.95 -22.98
CA GLY A 85 -4.42 36.79 -22.79
C GLY A 85 -5.10 36.67 -21.42
N GLN A 86 -4.72 37.52 -20.47
CA GLN A 86 -5.41 37.81 -19.20
C GLN A 86 -6.78 38.48 -19.42
N THR A 87 -7.72 38.35 -18.47
CA THR A 87 -8.31 39.45 -17.63
C THR A 87 -9.63 39.01 -16.95
N GLY A 88 -9.71 39.18 -15.61
CA GLY A 88 -10.99 39.45 -14.89
C GLY A 88 -11.35 40.94 -15.00
N PRO A 89 -12.21 41.57 -14.14
CA PRO A 89 -12.76 41.14 -12.84
C PRO A 89 -14.23 41.59 -12.50
N GLY A 90 -14.68 41.34 -11.25
CA GLY A 90 -15.68 42.15 -10.49
C GLY A 90 -17.07 41.52 -10.27
N ASN A 91 -17.46 41.04 -9.08
CA ASN A 91 -18.07 41.73 -7.89
C ASN A 91 -19.29 42.62 -8.25
N ASP A 92 -20.48 42.58 -7.65
CA ASP A 92 -20.88 42.50 -6.22
C ASP A 92 -22.45 42.29 -6.12
N PRO A 93 -23.19 42.49 -4.99
CA PRO A 93 -23.76 41.45 -4.12
C PRO A 93 -25.30 41.46 -3.99
N GLY A 94 -25.86 40.45 -3.30
CA GLY A 94 -27.30 40.40 -2.97
C GLY A 94 -27.64 39.50 -1.77
N VAL A 95 -27.58 40.08 -0.57
CA VAL A 95 -28.03 39.51 0.72
C VAL A 95 -29.56 39.54 0.82
N LYS A 96 -30.18 38.47 1.37
CA LYS A 96 -31.39 38.55 2.22
C LYS A 96 -31.66 37.20 2.92
N GLY A 97 -31.63 37.21 4.25
CA GLY A 97 -32.29 36.21 5.11
C GLY A 97 -33.82 36.39 5.09
N PRO A 98 -34.58 35.52 5.79
CA PRO A 98 -34.76 35.78 7.23
C PRO A 98 -34.87 34.54 8.14
N ASP A 99 -34.41 34.78 9.38
CA ASP A 99 -34.88 34.46 10.73
C ASP A 99 -35.40 33.07 11.21
N PRO A 100 -35.06 32.72 12.47
CA PRO A 100 -35.38 31.47 13.14
C PRO A 100 -36.72 31.54 13.90
N MET A 101 -37.31 30.37 14.17
CA MET A 101 -38.42 30.20 15.12
C MET A 101 -38.04 29.23 16.26
N PRO A 102 -38.74 29.32 17.42
CA PRO A 102 -38.18 29.09 18.75
C PRO A 102 -38.37 27.65 19.26
N PRO A 103 -37.79 27.31 20.43
CA PRO A 103 -37.90 26.00 21.02
C PRO A 103 -39.25 25.84 21.72
N ASP A 104 -39.86 24.66 21.62
CA ASP A 104 -40.89 24.27 22.57
C ASP A 104 -40.62 22.87 23.13
N SER A 105 -40.61 22.88 24.45
CA SER A 105 -40.64 21.80 25.42
C SER A 105 -41.78 20.84 25.21
N THR A 106 -41.49 19.54 25.29
CA THR A 106 -42.31 18.57 26.06
C THR A 106 -41.52 17.27 26.20
N GLU A 107 -41.11 16.96 27.44
CA GLU A 107 -41.04 15.57 27.88
C GLU A 107 -42.47 14.99 27.84
N PRO A 108 -42.58 13.71 27.47
CA PRO A 108 -43.33 12.82 28.34
C PRO A 108 -42.49 11.58 28.67
N ASP A 109 -42.34 11.40 29.98
CA ASP A 109 -42.02 10.18 30.67
C ASP A 109 -43.11 9.14 30.33
N ASN A 110 -42.82 8.20 29.43
CA ASN A 110 -43.61 7.00 29.19
C ASN A 110 -42.65 5.81 29.16
N GLN A 111 -42.51 5.16 30.31
CA GLN A 111 -42.03 3.79 30.41
C GLN A 111 -43.18 2.87 29.97
N ASP A 112 -43.30 2.67 28.66
CA ASP A 112 -44.00 1.49 28.14
C ASP A 112 -42.98 0.35 28.04
N GLU A 113 -43.27 -0.75 28.76
CA GLU A 113 -42.57 -2.02 28.63
C GLU A 113 -42.60 -2.47 27.17
N LEU A 114 -41.47 -2.33 26.47
CA LEU A 114 -41.27 -2.91 25.14
C LEU A 114 -41.25 -4.43 25.25
N ASP A 115 -42.22 -5.06 24.60
CA ASP A 115 -42.28 -6.50 24.34
C ASP A 115 -40.94 -6.96 23.71
N PRO A 116 -40.31 -8.07 24.15
CA PRO A 116 -39.00 -8.49 23.64
C PRO A 116 -38.95 -8.81 22.14
N ASP A 117 -40.12 -8.91 21.49
CA ASP A 117 -40.31 -9.21 20.07
C ASP A 117 -40.48 -7.97 19.17
N ASP A 118 -40.54 -6.75 19.73
CA ASP A 118 -40.68 -5.51 18.95
C ASP A 118 -39.32 -4.81 18.73
N ARG A 119 -38.26 -5.61 18.53
CA ARG A 119 -37.02 -5.06 17.97
C ARG A 119 -37.32 -4.68 16.53
N PRO A 120 -36.99 -3.45 16.08
CA PRO A 120 -36.92 -3.18 14.65
C PRO A 120 -36.03 -4.27 14.06
N GLU A 121 -36.57 -5.11 13.18
CA GLU A 121 -35.75 -5.97 12.36
C GLU A 121 -34.66 -5.08 11.78
N GLU A 122 -33.40 -5.36 12.13
CA GLU A 122 -32.27 -4.66 11.51
C GLU A 122 -32.53 -4.69 10.02
N PRO A 123 -32.47 -3.54 9.32
CA PRO A 123 -32.85 -3.49 7.92
C PRO A 123 -32.04 -4.55 7.20
N GLN A 124 -32.72 -5.59 6.72
CA GLN A 124 -32.14 -6.55 5.82
C GLN A 124 -31.75 -5.75 4.56
N VAL A 125 -30.53 -5.22 4.52
CA VAL A 125 -29.48 -5.88 3.75
C VAL A 125 -29.94 -6.42 2.40
N ASN A 126 -30.76 -5.68 1.63
CA ASN A 126 -31.26 -6.15 0.34
C ASN A 126 -30.03 -6.43 -0.56
N LEU A 127 -29.72 -7.71 -0.72
CA LEU A 127 -28.52 -8.26 -1.36
C LEU A 127 -28.52 -8.13 -2.89
N GLU A 128 -29.56 -7.55 -3.49
CA GLU A 128 -29.58 -7.19 -4.91
C GLU A 128 -29.12 -5.74 -5.15
N GLN A 129 -28.09 -5.28 -4.44
CA GLN A 129 -27.46 -4.00 -4.77
C GLN A 129 -26.71 -4.17 -6.11
N GLN A 130 -27.38 -3.77 -7.20
CA GLN A 130 -26.89 -3.93 -8.58
C GLN A 130 -25.53 -3.26 -8.77
N TYR A 131 -24.50 -4.08 -8.97
CA TYR A 131 -23.20 -3.61 -9.42
C TYR A 131 -23.25 -3.34 -10.92
N GLN A 132 -22.70 -2.22 -11.33
CA GLN A 132 -22.53 -1.89 -12.75
C GLN A 132 -21.16 -2.38 -13.21
N LEU A 133 -21.08 -3.04 -14.36
CA LEU A 133 -19.77 -3.39 -14.92
C LEU A 133 -18.98 -2.09 -15.21
N LEU A 134 -17.72 -2.07 -14.79
CA LEU A 134 -16.86 -0.93 -15.08
C LEU A 134 -16.48 -0.93 -16.56
N VAL A 135 -16.89 0.12 -17.27
CA VAL A 135 -16.56 0.33 -18.67
C VAL A 135 -15.88 1.70 -18.81
N PRO A 136 -14.62 1.76 -19.25
CA PRO A 136 -13.93 3.01 -19.52
C PRO A 136 -14.65 3.81 -20.60
N SER A 137 -14.68 5.15 -20.45
CA SER A 137 -15.22 6.06 -21.46
C SER A 137 -14.31 6.24 -22.69
N SER A 138 -13.02 5.92 -22.55
CA SER A 138 -12.02 5.83 -23.63
C SER A 138 -11.15 4.59 -23.44
N TRP A 139 -10.52 4.12 -24.53
CA TRP A 139 -9.67 2.93 -24.58
C TRP A 139 -8.20 3.27 -24.83
N SER A 140 -7.79 4.51 -24.53
CA SER A 140 -6.43 5.03 -24.77
C SER A 140 -5.90 5.77 -23.54
N GLY A 141 -4.59 5.67 -23.28
CA GLY A 141 -3.93 6.28 -22.14
C GLY A 141 -4.34 5.68 -20.80
N ASN A 142 -4.12 6.44 -19.71
CA ASN A 142 -4.37 5.95 -18.35
C ASN A 142 -5.87 5.76 -18.08
N LEU A 143 -6.21 4.64 -17.43
CA LEU A 143 -7.58 4.29 -17.07
C LEU A 143 -8.25 5.38 -16.23
N ARG A 144 -7.56 6.03 -15.30
CA ARG A 144 -8.12 7.11 -14.46
C ARG A 144 -8.81 8.20 -15.24
N ASP A 145 -8.27 8.55 -16.41
CA ASP A 145 -8.76 9.65 -17.23
C ASP A 145 -10.04 9.24 -17.98
N SER A 146 -10.36 7.94 -17.94
CA SER A 146 -11.51 7.31 -18.58
C SER A 146 -12.55 6.76 -17.59
N LEU A 147 -12.26 6.76 -16.29
CA LEU A 147 -13.17 6.26 -15.24
C LEU A 147 -14.37 7.21 -15.03
N PRO A 148 -15.55 6.67 -14.70
CA PRO A 148 -16.72 7.49 -14.36
C PRO A 148 -16.65 8.10 -12.94
N PHE A 149 -15.54 7.95 -12.23
CA PHE A 149 -15.27 8.46 -10.89
C PHE A 149 -13.77 8.74 -10.73
N ASN A 150 -13.41 9.58 -9.76
CA ASN A 150 -12.01 9.71 -9.33
C ASN A 150 -11.63 8.52 -8.42
N THR A 151 -10.46 7.91 -8.60
CA THR A 151 -10.00 6.78 -7.77
C THR A 151 -9.89 7.13 -6.28
N GLU A 152 -9.74 8.41 -5.92
CA GLU A 152 -9.81 8.90 -4.53
C GLU A 152 -11.21 8.79 -3.90
N GLU A 153 -12.26 8.63 -4.72
CA GLU A 153 -13.64 8.45 -4.25
C GLU A 153 -13.97 7.00 -3.88
N ILE A 154 -13.04 6.07 -4.09
CA ILE A 154 -13.22 4.67 -3.72
C ILE A 154 -13.22 4.56 -2.19
N GLN A 155 -14.35 4.09 -1.64
CA GLN A 155 -14.60 4.01 -0.20
C GLN A 155 -14.44 2.59 0.34
N ARG A 156 -14.75 1.57 -0.47
CA ARG A 156 -14.67 0.16 -0.12
C ARG A 156 -14.39 -0.65 -1.36
N ILE A 157 -13.59 -1.70 -1.21
CA ILE A 157 -13.40 -2.73 -2.22
C ILE A 157 -13.57 -4.09 -1.54
N THR A 158 -14.29 -5.00 -2.20
CA THR A 158 -14.36 -6.40 -1.80
C THR A 158 -14.05 -7.30 -2.98
N LEU A 159 -13.58 -8.50 -2.70
CA LEU A 159 -13.37 -9.55 -3.68
C LEU A 159 -14.48 -10.58 -3.52
N TRP A 160 -15.28 -10.75 -4.55
CA TRP A 160 -16.35 -11.75 -4.58
C TRP A 160 -15.88 -13.00 -5.30
N ASN A 161 -16.04 -14.17 -4.68
CA ASN A 161 -15.75 -15.46 -5.32
C ASN A 161 -16.98 -15.94 -6.09
N GLU A 162 -16.89 -16.03 -7.41
CA GLU A 162 -18.04 -16.41 -8.26
C GLU A 162 -18.46 -17.87 -8.03
N ARG A 163 -17.53 -18.73 -7.60
CA ARG A 163 -17.79 -20.16 -7.36
C ARG A 163 -18.36 -20.43 -5.98
N THR A 164 -17.72 -19.88 -4.93
CA THR A 164 -18.13 -20.14 -3.53
C THR A 164 -19.20 -19.17 -3.03
N GLN A 165 -19.41 -18.05 -3.74
CA GLN A 165 -20.30 -16.95 -3.31
C GLN A 165 -19.86 -16.36 -1.96
N GLU A 166 -18.56 -16.41 -1.68
CA GLU A 166 -17.95 -15.79 -0.51
C GLU A 166 -17.43 -14.39 -0.85
N GLU A 167 -17.52 -13.48 0.12
CA GLU A 167 -17.00 -12.12 0.02
C GLU A 167 -15.77 -11.98 0.92
N TYR A 168 -14.65 -11.54 0.35
CA TYR A 168 -13.45 -11.16 1.08
C TYR A 168 -13.35 -9.63 1.14
N ASP A 169 -13.33 -9.08 2.34
CA ASP A 169 -13.09 -7.65 2.53
C ASP A 169 -11.62 -7.31 2.27
N ILE A 170 -11.39 -6.29 1.45
CA ILE A 170 -10.05 -5.69 1.31
C ILE A 170 -9.91 -4.65 2.42
N PRO A 171 -8.91 -4.77 3.32
CA PRO A 171 -8.75 -3.83 4.43
C PRO A 171 -8.63 -2.39 3.95
N GLN A 172 -9.15 -1.43 4.74
CA GLN A 172 -9.12 -0.01 4.38
C GLN A 172 -7.69 0.48 4.07
N ALA A 173 -6.72 -0.02 4.84
CA ALA A 173 -5.30 0.30 4.68
C ALA A 173 -4.70 -0.22 3.37
N ARG A 174 -5.37 -1.16 2.68
CA ARG A 174 -4.94 -1.80 1.42
C ARG A 174 -5.66 -1.28 0.18
N LEU A 175 -6.69 -0.43 0.33
CA LEU A 175 -7.44 0.08 -0.82
C LEU A 175 -6.55 0.81 -1.83
N TYR A 176 -5.44 1.40 -1.37
CA TYR A 176 -4.50 2.11 -2.24
C TYR A 176 -3.92 1.20 -3.32
N VAL A 177 -3.75 -0.11 -3.08
CA VAL A 177 -3.18 -1.06 -4.04
C VAL A 177 -4.00 -1.09 -5.33
N ILE A 178 -5.30 -1.36 -5.20
CA ILE A 178 -6.21 -1.38 -6.36
C ILE A 178 -6.46 0.04 -6.87
N SER A 179 -6.59 1.03 -5.99
CA SER A 179 -6.88 2.41 -6.41
C SER A 179 -5.74 3.01 -7.24
N GLN A 180 -4.48 2.75 -6.88
CA GLN A 180 -3.31 3.17 -7.65
C GLN A 180 -3.18 2.37 -8.94
N TYR A 181 -3.40 1.06 -8.90
CA TYR A 181 -3.43 0.24 -10.11
C TYR A 181 -4.45 0.78 -11.13
N LEU A 182 -5.70 0.99 -10.71
CA LEU A 182 -6.73 1.56 -11.59
C LEU A 182 -6.36 2.97 -12.06
N ALA A 183 -5.58 3.71 -11.26
CA ALA A 183 -5.17 5.05 -11.62
C ALA A 183 -4.13 5.06 -12.76
N TRP A 184 -3.22 4.09 -12.76
CA TRP A 184 -2.02 4.08 -13.59
C TRP A 184 -1.98 2.98 -14.64
N LEU A 185 -3.01 2.13 -14.73
CA LEU A 185 -3.15 1.19 -15.84
C LEU A 185 -3.27 1.97 -17.16
N ASP A 186 -2.27 1.84 -18.03
CA ASP A 186 -2.37 2.28 -19.42
C ASP A 186 -3.18 1.28 -20.25
N LEU A 187 -4.21 1.77 -20.94
CA LEU A 187 -5.16 0.94 -21.68
C LEU A 187 -4.63 0.45 -23.04
N GLU A 188 -3.46 0.93 -23.46
CA GLU A 188 -2.78 0.48 -24.69
C GLU A 188 -1.70 -0.55 -24.35
N THR A 189 -0.84 -0.25 -23.38
CA THR A 189 0.30 -1.13 -23.04
C THR A 189 -0.04 -2.20 -22.01
N GLY A 190 -1.00 -1.96 -21.12
CA GLY A 190 -1.41 -2.91 -20.07
C GLY A 190 -2.36 -4.01 -20.53
N ARG A 191 -2.69 -4.04 -21.82
CA ARG A 191 -3.59 -5.06 -22.40
C ARG A 191 -2.94 -6.44 -22.30
N ALA A 192 -3.73 -7.42 -21.87
CA ALA A 192 -3.28 -8.81 -21.82
C ALA A 192 -3.23 -9.42 -23.23
N GLU A 193 -2.34 -10.40 -23.41
CA GLU A 193 -2.25 -11.14 -24.69
C GLU A 193 -3.45 -12.05 -24.93
N GLN A 194 -4.04 -12.53 -23.83
CA GLN A 194 -5.22 -13.38 -23.85
C GLN A 194 -6.49 -12.54 -23.85
N ASP A 195 -7.55 -13.08 -24.45
CA ASP A 195 -8.88 -12.47 -24.35
C ASP A 195 -9.43 -12.58 -22.92
N ALA A 196 -10.42 -11.74 -22.60
CA ALA A 196 -11.12 -11.79 -21.32
C ALA A 196 -11.68 -13.18 -21.04
N SER A 197 -11.40 -13.70 -19.84
CA SER A 197 -11.97 -14.98 -19.40
C SER A 197 -13.50 -14.90 -19.44
N PRO A 198 -14.19 -15.85 -20.10
CA PRO A 198 -15.64 -15.87 -20.12
C PRO A 198 -16.24 -16.26 -18.75
N GLN A 199 -15.42 -16.82 -17.86
CA GLN A 199 -15.80 -17.28 -16.53
C GLN A 199 -14.68 -16.92 -15.54
N PRO A 200 -14.62 -15.65 -15.11
CA PRO A 200 -13.64 -15.22 -14.13
C PRO A 200 -13.94 -15.86 -12.77
N ASP A 201 -12.88 -16.24 -12.06
CA ASP A 201 -13.00 -16.84 -10.72
C ASP A 201 -13.55 -15.86 -9.68
N TYR A 202 -13.25 -14.56 -9.87
CA TYR A 202 -13.57 -13.51 -8.92
C TYR A 202 -14.13 -12.26 -9.59
N THR A 203 -14.78 -11.42 -8.79
CA THR A 203 -15.18 -10.06 -9.16
C THR A 203 -14.73 -9.08 -8.09
N LEU A 204 -13.94 -8.08 -8.49
CA LEU A 204 -13.65 -6.91 -7.67
C LEU A 204 -14.89 -6.01 -7.63
N ARG A 205 -15.41 -5.77 -6.42
CA ARG A 205 -16.59 -4.96 -6.16
C ARG A 205 -16.18 -3.67 -5.48
N LEU A 206 -16.40 -2.54 -6.13
CA LEU A 206 -15.96 -1.22 -5.67
C LEU A 206 -17.17 -0.35 -5.32
N GLN A 207 -17.10 0.37 -4.19
CA GLN A 207 -17.99 1.47 -3.87
C GLN A 207 -17.26 2.79 -4.13
N ALA A 208 -17.68 3.54 -5.15
CA ALA A 208 -17.17 4.88 -5.45
C ALA A 208 -18.31 5.89 -5.33
N GLY A 209 -18.23 6.76 -4.31
CA GLY A 209 -19.34 7.66 -3.98
C GLY A 209 -20.64 6.90 -3.69
N LYS A 210 -21.69 7.12 -4.49
CA LYS A 210 -22.98 6.41 -4.37
C LYS A 210 -23.11 5.21 -5.31
N THR A 211 -22.16 5.02 -6.23
CA THR A 211 -22.24 4.01 -7.28
C THR A 211 -21.39 2.81 -6.92
N ARG A 212 -21.84 1.63 -7.35
CA ARG A 212 -21.13 0.38 -7.18
C ARG A 212 -20.72 -0.21 -8.51
N TYR A 213 -19.46 -0.59 -8.59
CA TYR A 213 -18.85 -1.11 -9.81
C TYR A 213 -18.34 -2.54 -9.60
N ALA A 214 -18.47 -3.36 -10.65
CA ALA A 214 -17.90 -4.69 -10.71
C ALA A 214 -16.82 -4.74 -11.80
N ILE A 215 -15.67 -5.32 -11.46
CA ILE A 215 -14.59 -5.60 -12.38
C ILE A 215 -14.29 -7.10 -12.27
N PRO A 216 -14.65 -7.91 -13.27
CA PRO A 216 -14.31 -9.32 -13.24
C PRO A 216 -12.79 -9.53 -13.24
N TYR A 217 -12.32 -10.48 -12.44
CA TYR A 217 -10.90 -10.77 -12.21
C TYR A 217 -10.63 -12.28 -12.30
N ASP A 218 -9.72 -12.63 -13.19
CA ASP A 218 -9.19 -13.99 -13.35
C ASP A 218 -7.86 -14.10 -12.61
N PHE A 219 -7.89 -14.80 -11.47
CA PHE A 219 -6.73 -14.93 -10.60
C PHE A 219 -5.56 -15.71 -11.25
N PRO A 220 -5.78 -16.85 -11.93
CA PRO A 220 -4.69 -17.63 -12.53
C PRO A 220 -3.89 -16.88 -13.60
N SER A 221 -4.56 -16.09 -14.45
CA SER A 221 -3.89 -15.25 -15.46
C SER A 221 -3.51 -13.86 -14.97
N ASN A 222 -3.93 -13.49 -13.75
CA ASN A 222 -3.82 -12.15 -13.19
C ASN A 222 -4.39 -11.07 -14.13
N THR A 223 -5.59 -11.27 -14.64
CA THR A 223 -6.24 -10.31 -15.55
C THR A 223 -7.55 -9.77 -14.99
N ILE A 224 -7.78 -8.47 -15.19
CA ILE A 224 -9.11 -7.88 -15.05
C ILE A 224 -9.79 -7.75 -16.41
N THR A 225 -11.11 -7.78 -16.42
CA THR A 225 -11.91 -7.51 -17.60
C THR A 225 -12.51 -6.12 -17.56
N LEU A 226 -12.20 -5.30 -18.57
CA LEU A 226 -12.84 -4.00 -18.80
C LEU A 226 -13.53 -4.06 -20.15
N GLY A 227 -14.87 -3.94 -20.15
CA GLY A 227 -15.68 -4.13 -21.35
C GLY A 227 -15.49 -5.51 -22.00
N LYS A 228 -14.76 -5.56 -23.13
CA LYS A 228 -14.44 -6.81 -23.85
C LYS A 228 -12.96 -7.19 -23.79
N ASN A 229 -12.13 -6.34 -23.18
CA ASN A 229 -10.68 -6.49 -23.19
C ASN A 229 -10.19 -6.97 -21.82
N ALA A 230 -9.15 -7.80 -21.83
CA ALA A 230 -8.41 -8.18 -20.64
C ALA A 230 -7.19 -7.28 -20.46
N TYR A 231 -6.87 -6.99 -19.20
CA TYR A 231 -5.70 -6.21 -18.80
C TYR A 231 -5.00 -6.91 -17.65
N TYR A 232 -3.67 -6.96 -17.68
CA TYR A 232 -2.93 -7.51 -16.56
C TYR A 232 -3.07 -6.59 -15.33
N ALA A 233 -3.26 -7.17 -14.15
CA ALA A 233 -3.19 -6.41 -12.91
C ALA A 233 -1.74 -6.14 -12.52
N SER A 234 -1.48 -5.11 -11.70
CA SER A 234 -0.13 -4.82 -11.22
C SER A 234 0.43 -5.92 -10.29
N ASP A 235 1.75 -5.98 -10.13
CA ASP A 235 2.42 -6.86 -9.16
C ASP A 235 1.92 -6.65 -7.72
N GLY A 236 1.63 -5.42 -7.31
CA GLY A 236 1.01 -5.14 -6.01
C GLY A 236 -0.36 -5.81 -5.85
N VAL A 237 -1.16 -5.88 -6.92
CA VAL A 237 -2.44 -6.62 -6.92
C VAL A 237 -2.18 -8.13 -6.86
N VAL A 238 -1.19 -8.64 -7.61
CA VAL A 238 -0.80 -10.07 -7.54
C VAL A 238 -0.45 -10.48 -6.10
N LEU A 239 0.45 -9.73 -5.46
CA LEU A 239 0.90 -9.98 -4.10
C LEU A 239 -0.27 -9.95 -3.12
N MET A 240 -1.12 -8.92 -3.22
CA MET A 240 -2.30 -8.80 -2.38
C MET A 240 -3.29 -9.96 -2.55
N MET A 241 -3.58 -10.36 -3.79
CA MET A 241 -4.55 -11.43 -4.05
C MET A 241 -4.05 -12.78 -3.56
N ASN A 242 -2.75 -13.06 -3.69
CA ASN A 242 -2.15 -14.27 -3.13
C ASN A 242 -2.29 -14.31 -1.60
N SER A 243 -2.00 -13.19 -0.91
CA SER A 243 -2.17 -13.10 0.55
C SER A 243 -3.63 -13.20 0.99
N LEU A 244 -4.52 -12.44 0.34
CA LEU A 244 -5.95 -12.38 0.69
C LEU A 244 -6.66 -13.72 0.52
N LEU A 245 -6.31 -14.47 -0.54
CA LEU A 245 -6.89 -15.78 -0.83
C LEU A 245 -6.22 -16.92 -0.06
N GLY A 246 -5.24 -16.61 0.79
CA GLY A 246 -4.53 -17.59 1.61
C GLY A 246 -3.77 -18.61 0.76
N THR A 247 -3.21 -18.19 -0.37
CA THR A 247 -2.36 -19.10 -1.16
C THR A 247 -1.08 -19.39 -0.37
N GLU A 248 -0.67 -20.65 -0.34
CA GLU A 248 0.62 -21.00 0.24
C GLU A 248 1.73 -20.60 -0.73
N GLY A 249 2.78 -19.95 -0.22
CA GLY A 249 4.00 -19.71 -1.01
C GLY A 249 4.66 -18.36 -0.76
N THR A 250 5.72 -18.10 -1.52
CA THR A 250 6.57 -16.91 -1.37
C THR A 250 5.79 -15.61 -1.57
N LEU A 251 4.88 -15.53 -2.55
CA LEU A 251 4.14 -14.29 -2.86
C LEU A 251 3.22 -13.85 -1.72
N ALA A 252 2.41 -14.76 -1.17
CA ALA A 252 1.49 -14.46 -0.08
C ALA A 252 2.25 -14.05 1.20
N ASN A 253 3.30 -14.79 1.55
CA ASN A 253 4.11 -14.48 2.74
C ASN A 253 4.86 -13.16 2.59
N LEU A 254 5.43 -12.89 1.40
CA LEU A 254 6.14 -11.63 1.13
C LEU A 254 5.20 -10.43 1.23
N ASP A 255 3.99 -10.53 0.70
CA ASP A 255 2.96 -9.49 0.83
C ASP A 255 2.60 -9.25 2.30
N GLY A 256 2.35 -10.32 3.06
CA GLY A 256 2.01 -10.23 4.48
C GLY A 256 3.10 -9.52 5.30
N LEU A 257 4.36 -9.93 5.14
CA LEU A 257 5.50 -9.33 5.83
C LEU A 257 5.77 -7.89 5.38
N SER A 258 5.62 -7.60 4.09
CA SER A 258 5.77 -6.23 3.56
C SER A 258 4.70 -5.28 4.10
N GLU A 259 3.44 -5.72 4.12
CA GLU A 259 2.35 -4.91 4.66
C GLU A 259 2.45 -4.75 6.17
N GLN A 260 2.81 -5.81 6.90
CA GLN A 260 3.07 -5.72 8.32
C GLN A 260 4.14 -4.66 8.61
N SER A 261 5.27 -4.69 7.89
CA SER A 261 6.31 -3.68 8.02
C SER A 261 5.80 -2.26 7.71
N ARG A 262 4.94 -2.11 6.69
CA ARG A 262 4.36 -0.80 6.33
C ARG A 262 3.46 -0.26 7.45
N LEU A 263 2.62 -1.13 8.03
CA LEU A 263 1.72 -0.78 9.14
C LEU A 263 2.50 -0.44 10.42
N GLU A 264 3.60 -1.14 10.70
CA GLU A 264 4.49 -0.84 11.82
C GLU A 264 5.11 0.56 11.68
N MET A 265 5.59 0.92 10.48
CA MET A 265 6.10 2.26 10.19
C MET A 265 5.02 3.35 10.28
N GLU A 266 3.78 3.04 9.91
CA GLU A 266 2.66 3.97 10.05
C GLU A 266 2.25 4.17 11.51
N ALA A 267 2.35 3.11 12.32
CA ALA A 267 1.99 3.13 13.73
C ALA A 267 3.05 3.81 14.63
N ASP A 268 4.34 3.74 14.25
CA ASP A 268 5.44 4.28 15.03
C ASP A 268 6.31 5.24 14.20
N GLU A 269 6.11 6.55 14.43
CA GLU A 269 6.87 7.64 13.78
C GLU A 269 8.38 7.62 14.13
N THR A 270 8.82 6.84 15.11
CA THR A 270 10.24 6.70 15.45
C THR A 270 10.96 5.73 14.52
N ILE A 271 10.23 4.86 13.82
CA ILE A 271 10.78 3.97 12.80
C ILE A 271 11.07 4.81 11.55
N ARG A 272 12.36 5.02 11.30
CA ARG A 272 12.86 5.80 10.17
C ARG A 272 14.20 5.25 9.71
N VAL A 273 14.56 5.61 8.49
CA VAL A 273 15.87 5.26 7.94
C VAL A 273 16.96 5.98 8.72
N ASP A 274 17.88 5.23 9.29
CA ASP A 274 19.12 5.72 9.86
C ASP A 274 20.20 5.76 8.78
N GLU A 275 20.48 6.95 8.24
CA GLU A 275 21.49 7.18 7.20
C GLU A 275 22.93 7.32 7.77
N SER A 276 23.13 7.15 9.08
CA SER A 276 24.43 7.36 9.72
C SER A 276 25.50 6.32 9.36
N HIS A 277 25.09 5.20 8.76
CA HIS A 277 25.95 4.10 8.37
C HIS A 277 25.46 3.48 7.06
N ALA A 278 26.35 2.83 6.31
CA ALA A 278 25.99 2.03 5.16
C ALA A 278 26.91 0.82 5.10
N ALA A 279 26.34 -0.35 4.81
CA ALA A 279 27.13 -1.56 4.64
C ALA A 279 27.84 -1.52 3.28
N PRO A 280 29.08 -2.04 3.19
CA PRO A 280 29.77 -2.12 1.91
C PRO A 280 29.01 -3.05 0.97
N MET A 281 28.82 -2.65 -0.28
CA MET A 281 28.10 -3.42 -1.30
C MET A 281 28.55 -4.89 -1.36
N GLU A 282 29.86 -5.14 -1.29
CA GLU A 282 30.42 -6.48 -1.34
C GLU A 282 29.95 -7.40 -0.20
N ALA A 283 29.67 -6.87 0.99
CA ALA A 283 29.20 -7.66 2.13
C ALA A 283 27.73 -8.10 2.00
N LEU A 284 26.96 -7.43 1.13
CA LEU A 284 25.52 -7.65 0.97
C LEU A 284 25.14 -8.31 -0.36
N LYS A 285 26.14 -8.74 -1.15
CA LYS A 285 25.91 -9.62 -2.31
C LYS A 285 25.44 -10.99 -1.83
N ILE A 286 24.59 -11.65 -2.62
CA ILE A 286 24.15 -13.03 -2.37
C ILE A 286 24.86 -13.94 -3.35
N ASP A 287 25.59 -14.93 -2.87
CA ASP A 287 26.50 -15.79 -3.63
C ASP A 287 27.49 -14.99 -4.51
N SER A 288 28.02 -13.91 -3.94
CA SER A 288 28.92 -12.97 -4.62
C SER A 288 28.32 -12.26 -5.85
N MET A 289 27.00 -12.28 -6.02
CA MET A 289 26.28 -11.58 -7.08
C MET A 289 25.42 -10.46 -6.50
N ASP A 290 25.40 -9.32 -7.18
CA ASP A 290 24.42 -8.26 -6.91
C ASP A 290 23.10 -8.49 -7.67
N TYR A 291 22.17 -7.55 -7.56
CA TYR A 291 20.88 -7.61 -8.26
C TYR A 291 21.03 -7.81 -9.78
N ASN A 292 21.92 -7.04 -10.43
CA ASN A 292 22.07 -7.09 -11.87
C ASN A 292 22.69 -8.41 -12.32
N ASP A 293 23.68 -8.90 -11.58
CA ASP A 293 24.29 -10.22 -11.83
C ASP A 293 23.26 -11.35 -11.71
N TRP A 294 22.41 -11.32 -10.67
CA TRP A 294 21.32 -12.27 -10.48
C TRP A 294 20.29 -12.19 -11.60
N MET A 295 19.80 -11.00 -11.93
CA MET A 295 18.82 -10.83 -13.01
C MET A 295 19.37 -11.32 -14.36
N ASN A 296 20.63 -11.00 -14.67
CA ASN A 296 21.29 -11.50 -15.87
C ASN A 296 21.38 -13.03 -15.89
N ARG A 297 21.79 -13.65 -14.77
CA ARG A 297 21.84 -15.11 -14.65
C ARG A 297 20.46 -15.75 -14.83
N LEU A 298 19.45 -15.25 -14.13
CA LEU A 298 18.10 -15.82 -14.11
C LEU A 298 17.42 -15.67 -15.49
N GLN A 299 17.52 -14.50 -16.11
CA GLN A 299 16.84 -14.22 -17.38
C GLN A 299 17.55 -14.84 -18.60
N GLN A 300 18.88 -14.90 -18.60
CA GLN A 300 19.63 -15.37 -19.78
C GLN A 300 20.06 -16.83 -19.72
N LYS A 301 20.18 -17.41 -18.52
CA LYS A 301 20.81 -18.72 -18.32
C LYS A 301 19.90 -19.76 -17.67
N MET A 302 18.70 -19.37 -17.26
CA MET A 302 17.77 -20.26 -16.57
C MET A 302 16.40 -20.21 -17.23
N MET A 303 15.67 -21.33 -17.17
CA MET A 303 14.27 -21.38 -17.54
C MET A 303 13.43 -21.24 -16.28
N ALA A 304 12.43 -20.37 -16.32
CA ALA A 304 11.47 -20.23 -15.24
C ALA A 304 10.59 -21.48 -15.14
N GLU A 305 10.26 -21.86 -13.91
CA GLU A 305 9.36 -22.98 -13.61
C GLU A 305 7.90 -22.54 -13.64
N SER A 306 7.66 -21.29 -13.27
CA SER A 306 6.38 -20.62 -13.41
C SER A 306 6.57 -19.17 -13.79
N GLU A 307 5.59 -18.64 -14.50
CA GLU A 307 5.53 -17.28 -14.99
C GLU A 307 4.13 -16.73 -14.72
N LEU A 308 4.05 -15.56 -14.09
CA LEU A 308 2.80 -14.86 -13.84
C LEU A 308 2.90 -13.43 -14.38
N PRO A 309 2.24 -13.11 -15.50
CA PRO A 309 2.27 -11.77 -16.07
C PRO A 309 1.61 -10.72 -15.16
N PHE A 310 2.12 -9.50 -15.23
CA PHE A 310 1.55 -8.35 -14.53
C PHE A 310 1.84 -7.07 -15.31
N TYR A 311 1.09 -6.00 -15.02
CA TYR A 311 1.35 -4.68 -15.57
C TYR A 311 2.26 -3.86 -14.63
N ASP A 312 3.41 -3.42 -15.12
CA ASP A 312 4.32 -2.56 -14.37
C ASP A 312 4.02 -1.08 -14.68
N SER A 313 3.38 -0.39 -13.74
CA SER A 313 3.03 1.01 -13.91
C SER A 313 4.23 1.97 -13.91
N LEU A 314 5.41 1.53 -13.45
CA LEU A 314 6.61 2.36 -13.44
C LEU A 314 7.30 2.36 -14.81
N THR A 315 7.37 1.20 -15.47
CA THR A 315 7.91 1.09 -16.83
C THR A 315 6.84 1.29 -17.90
N MET A 316 5.56 1.28 -17.51
CA MET A 316 4.39 1.29 -18.39
C MET A 316 4.37 0.11 -19.37
N GLU A 317 4.89 -1.05 -18.95
CA GLU A 317 5.00 -2.25 -19.78
C GLU A 317 4.48 -3.48 -19.04
N ASN A 318 4.08 -4.51 -19.80
CA ASN A 318 3.79 -5.81 -19.23
C ASN A 318 5.10 -6.50 -18.84
N SER A 319 5.15 -7.02 -17.62
CA SER A 319 6.28 -7.76 -17.08
C SER A 319 5.79 -9.10 -16.52
N THR A 320 6.67 -9.85 -15.86
CA THR A 320 6.37 -11.20 -15.43
C THR A 320 7.09 -11.53 -14.13
N ILE A 321 6.32 -11.97 -13.13
CA ILE A 321 6.86 -12.61 -11.94
C ILE A 321 7.31 -14.01 -12.35
N ARG A 322 8.54 -14.38 -11.99
CA ARG A 322 9.11 -15.68 -12.37
C ARG A 322 9.64 -16.40 -11.15
N THR A 323 9.39 -17.70 -11.09
CA THR A 323 9.98 -18.58 -10.07
C THR A 323 10.99 -19.51 -10.70
N TYR A 324 12.09 -19.74 -9.98
CA TYR A 324 13.20 -20.58 -10.39
C TYR A 324 13.61 -21.49 -9.24
N LEU A 325 14.34 -22.57 -9.57
CA LEU A 325 15.06 -23.39 -8.60
C LEU A 325 14.13 -23.97 -7.51
N GLN A 326 13.07 -24.66 -7.93
CA GLN A 326 12.03 -25.25 -7.09
C GLN A 326 11.34 -24.21 -6.20
N GLY A 327 11.10 -23.02 -6.76
CA GLY A 327 10.48 -21.89 -6.06
C GLY A 327 11.38 -21.18 -5.04
N THR A 328 12.67 -21.54 -4.93
CA THR A 328 13.58 -20.93 -3.95
C THR A 328 14.06 -19.53 -4.35
N VAL A 329 13.95 -19.16 -5.63
CA VAL A 329 14.25 -17.81 -6.14
C VAL A 329 13.06 -17.28 -6.92
N THR A 330 12.59 -16.09 -6.57
CA THR A 330 11.47 -15.41 -7.24
C THR A 330 11.87 -14.01 -7.67
N THR A 331 11.62 -13.66 -8.93
CA THR A 331 11.82 -12.29 -9.43
C THR A 331 10.49 -11.57 -9.54
N LEU A 332 10.41 -10.38 -8.95
CA LEU A 332 9.30 -9.42 -9.07
C LEU A 332 9.75 -8.26 -9.99
N SER A 333 8.97 -7.17 -10.11
CA SER A 333 9.31 -6.01 -10.97
C SER A 333 10.74 -5.51 -10.76
N ARG A 334 11.15 -5.28 -9.50
CA ARG A 334 12.45 -4.69 -9.14
C ARG A 334 13.12 -5.39 -7.97
N GLU A 335 12.75 -6.65 -7.70
CA GLU A 335 13.21 -7.40 -6.54
C GLU A 335 13.51 -8.85 -6.92
N VAL A 336 14.62 -9.38 -6.40
CA VAL A 336 14.93 -10.82 -6.42
C VAL A 336 14.85 -11.31 -4.98
N VAL A 337 14.00 -12.30 -4.73
CA VAL A 337 13.73 -12.88 -3.41
C VAL A 337 14.28 -14.29 -3.34
N PHE A 338 14.97 -14.58 -2.23
CA PHE A 338 15.58 -15.86 -1.91
C PHE A 338 14.90 -16.47 -0.69
N ALA A 339 14.42 -17.70 -0.84
CA ALA A 339 13.60 -18.42 0.13
C ALA A 339 14.25 -19.68 0.72
N SER A 340 15.53 -19.94 0.38
CA SER A 340 16.31 -21.08 0.85
C SER A 340 17.60 -20.61 1.53
N ASP A 341 18.14 -21.45 2.42
CA ASP A 341 19.46 -21.28 3.05
C ASP A 341 20.62 -21.67 2.13
N ASP A 342 20.32 -22.18 0.92
CA ASP A 342 21.29 -22.44 -0.14
C ASP A 342 22.03 -21.19 -0.63
N TYR A 343 21.47 -20.00 -0.39
CA TYR A 343 22.01 -18.72 -0.84
C TYR A 343 22.53 -17.93 0.35
N THR A 344 23.75 -17.39 0.25
CA THR A 344 24.44 -16.77 1.40
C THR A 344 25.13 -15.48 1.01
N THR A 345 25.20 -14.52 1.93
CA THR A 345 26.16 -13.40 1.79
C THR A 345 27.57 -13.83 2.18
N PRO A 346 28.63 -13.06 1.86
CA PRO A 346 30.00 -13.39 2.28
C PRO A 346 30.18 -13.55 3.79
N ASP A 347 29.41 -12.80 4.59
CA ASP A 347 29.40 -12.91 6.05
C ASP A 347 28.46 -14.03 6.56
N GLY A 348 27.93 -14.84 5.64
CA GLY A 348 27.10 -16.01 5.91
C GLY A 348 25.68 -15.68 6.37
N ILE A 349 25.14 -14.53 5.96
CA ILE A 349 23.71 -14.24 6.14
C ILE A 349 22.92 -15.12 5.18
N ALA A 350 21.94 -15.84 5.70
CA ALA A 350 21.09 -16.76 4.95
C ALA A 350 19.71 -16.87 5.60
N VAL A 351 18.76 -17.47 4.88
CA VAL A 351 17.46 -17.85 5.44
C VAL A 351 17.65 -18.77 6.65
N GLY A 352 16.83 -18.59 7.68
CA GLY A 352 16.87 -19.30 8.95
C GLY A 352 17.79 -18.71 10.03
N LEU A 353 18.64 -17.74 9.66
CA LEU A 353 19.58 -17.10 10.60
C LEU A 353 18.84 -16.23 11.63
N ASP A 354 19.28 -16.27 12.89
CA ASP A 354 18.72 -15.42 13.95
C ASP A 354 19.09 -13.95 13.76
N GLY A 355 18.13 -13.05 14.02
CA GLY A 355 18.34 -11.61 13.87
C GLY A 355 19.51 -11.06 14.71
N GLU A 356 19.74 -11.59 15.91
CA GLU A 356 20.92 -11.22 16.71
C GLU A 356 22.23 -11.59 16.02
N GLU A 357 22.27 -12.72 15.33
CA GLU A 357 23.45 -13.18 14.60
C GLU A 357 23.66 -12.37 13.31
N VAL A 358 22.59 -11.94 12.66
CA VAL A 358 22.66 -10.97 11.56
C VAL A 358 23.34 -9.68 12.04
N ILE A 359 22.88 -9.11 13.17
CA ILE A 359 23.44 -7.87 13.72
C ILE A 359 24.91 -8.05 14.09
N ARG A 360 25.29 -9.18 14.68
CA ARG A 360 26.70 -9.49 15.01
C ARG A 360 27.60 -9.54 13.79
N ARG A 361 27.09 -9.97 12.64
CA ARG A 361 27.86 -10.19 11.41
C ARG A 361 27.97 -8.95 10.53
N ILE A 362 26.84 -8.29 10.28
CA ILE A 362 26.76 -7.19 9.31
C ILE A 362 26.32 -5.85 9.91
N GLY A 363 26.08 -5.80 11.22
CA GLY A 363 25.67 -4.59 11.93
C GLY A 363 24.15 -4.40 11.99
N GLU A 364 23.73 -3.29 12.61
CA GLU A 364 22.30 -2.92 12.65
C GLU A 364 21.81 -2.53 11.24
N PRO A 365 20.54 -2.85 10.90
CA PRO A 365 19.93 -2.37 9.67
C PRO A 365 19.59 -0.87 9.75
N ASN A 366 19.61 -0.23 8.59
CA ASN A 366 19.24 1.18 8.44
C ASN A 366 17.74 1.43 8.66
N LEU A 367 16.89 0.45 8.34
CA LEU A 367 15.47 0.48 8.67
C LEU A 367 15.11 -0.86 9.29
N LYS A 368 14.51 -0.82 10.48
CA LYS A 368 14.19 -2.01 11.27
C LYS A 368 12.74 -1.98 11.71
N THR A 369 11.99 -2.96 11.25
CA THR A 369 10.65 -3.28 11.75
C THR A 369 10.66 -4.71 12.30
N ASP A 370 9.57 -5.21 12.87
CA ASP A 370 9.51 -6.60 13.34
C ASP A 370 9.46 -7.57 12.15
N ALA A 371 8.88 -7.14 11.02
CA ALA A 371 8.70 -7.96 9.83
C ALA A 371 9.77 -7.77 8.73
N LYS A 372 10.47 -6.63 8.68
CA LYS A 372 11.42 -6.31 7.61
C LYS A 372 12.58 -5.45 8.08
N TRP A 373 13.78 -5.89 7.78
CA TRP A 373 15.02 -5.14 7.99
C TRP A 373 15.60 -4.75 6.63
N SER A 374 16.10 -3.52 6.50
CA SER A 374 16.65 -3.02 5.24
C SER A 374 17.99 -2.33 5.45
N TYR A 375 18.92 -2.58 4.53
CA TYR A 375 20.28 -2.04 4.57
C TYR A 375 20.55 -1.15 3.36
N LEU A 376 21.24 -0.04 3.61
CA LEU A 376 21.71 0.90 2.60
C LEU A 376 22.90 0.29 1.83
N ILE A 377 22.82 0.36 0.51
CA ILE A 377 23.93 0.15 -0.41
C ILE A 377 24.06 1.40 -1.30
N GLY A 378 25.00 2.27 -0.94
CA GLY A 378 25.01 3.65 -1.42
C GLY A 378 23.89 4.44 -0.74
N ASP A 379 23.12 5.20 -1.52
CA ASP A 379 22.08 6.09 -1.00
C ASP A 379 20.68 5.44 -0.91
N TYR A 380 20.56 4.15 -1.22
CA TYR A 380 19.27 3.46 -1.29
C TYR A 380 19.27 2.17 -0.48
N LEU A 381 18.12 1.84 0.10
CA LEU A 381 17.87 0.54 0.72
C LEU A 381 17.75 -0.51 -0.38
N LYS A 382 18.71 -1.44 -0.46
CA LYS A 382 18.79 -2.41 -1.58
C LYS A 382 18.86 -3.86 -1.16
N PHE A 383 19.22 -4.11 0.09
CA PHE A 383 19.25 -5.46 0.65
C PHE A 383 18.26 -5.52 1.79
N HIS A 384 17.33 -6.46 1.72
CA HIS A 384 16.27 -6.61 2.70
C HIS A 384 16.27 -8.01 3.27
N LEU A 385 15.96 -8.10 4.57
CA LEU A 385 15.68 -9.33 5.27
C LEU A 385 14.24 -9.27 5.74
N TYR A 386 13.41 -10.18 5.28
CA TYR A 386 12.08 -10.36 5.82
C TYR A 386 12.18 -11.31 7.01
N MET A 387 11.62 -10.92 8.14
CA MET A 387 11.80 -11.56 9.42
C MET A 387 10.52 -12.25 9.86
N GLU A 388 10.63 -13.47 10.35
CA GLU A 388 9.51 -14.22 10.92
C GLU A 388 10.02 -14.95 12.16
N ASN A 389 9.34 -14.77 13.31
CA ASN A 389 9.73 -15.38 14.59
C ASN A 389 11.19 -15.12 14.98
N GLY A 390 11.69 -13.90 14.71
CA GLY A 390 13.07 -13.48 15.01
C GLY A 390 14.15 -14.06 14.10
N LYS A 391 13.77 -14.80 13.05
CA LYS A 391 14.68 -15.40 12.08
C LYS A 391 14.46 -14.82 10.69
N VAL A 392 15.51 -14.85 9.86
CA VAL A 392 15.42 -14.48 8.45
C VAL A 392 14.52 -15.48 7.73
N LYS A 393 13.38 -15.03 7.22
CA LYS A 393 12.47 -15.82 6.40
C LYS A 393 12.81 -15.74 4.91
N TYR A 394 13.12 -14.53 4.44
CA TYR A 394 13.55 -14.27 3.07
C TYR A 394 14.70 -13.27 3.07
N MET A 395 15.59 -13.41 2.10
CA MET A 395 16.50 -12.34 1.71
C MET A 395 16.04 -11.75 0.38
N SER A 396 16.24 -10.46 0.16
CA SER A 396 15.99 -9.89 -1.15
C SER A 396 16.99 -8.80 -1.54
N LEU A 397 17.18 -8.68 -2.85
CA LEU A 397 17.94 -7.62 -3.50
C LEU A 397 16.99 -6.81 -4.37
N THR A 398 17.03 -5.49 -4.26
CA THR A 398 16.22 -4.57 -5.05
C THR A 398 17.06 -3.67 -5.95
N LEU A 399 16.48 -3.29 -7.10
CA LEU A 399 17.03 -2.20 -7.91
C LEU A 399 16.82 -0.87 -7.16
N PRO A 400 17.79 0.08 -7.14
CA PRO A 400 17.57 1.42 -6.60
C PRO A 400 16.29 2.01 -7.19
N SER A 401 15.39 2.49 -6.33
CA SER A 401 14.09 3.09 -6.65
C SER A 401 14.24 4.40 -7.39
#